data_AF-A0A2U9IJ98-F1
#
_entry.id   AF-A0A2U9IJ98-F1
#
_cell.length_a   1.000
_cell.length_b   1.000
_cell.length_c   1.000
_cell.angle_alpha   90.00
_cell.angle_beta   90.00
_cell.angle_gamma   90.00
#
_symmetry.space_group_name_H-M   'P 1'
#
loop_
_entity.id
_entity.type
_entity.pdbx_description
1 polymer ?
#
loop_
_entity_poly.entity_id
_entity_poly.type
_entity_poly.pdbx_seq_one_letter_code
_entity_poly.pdbx_strand_id
1 'polypeptide(L)'
;MIPPKFREYAKAFYNVAIKDNNRAKRALELKDYPECFFYSQQSVEKSVKAMLELKLIYKKEHDIIADASSNLQDLGNELDIVLNALDYLSGAWNISRYPFFNGNNITTPEEFVTEEMCRQGIEYSNEVIAIAGNYLRKYGVI
;
A
#
# COMPACT_ATOMS: atom_id res chain seq x y z
N MET A 1 -10.49 -19.89 14.80
CA MET A 1 -10.24 -20.43 13.44
C MET A 1 -10.64 -19.36 12.44
N ILE A 2 -9.78 -18.97 11.50
CA ILE A 2 -10.09 -17.95 10.48
C ILE A 2 -11.04 -18.57 9.44
N PRO A 3 -12.25 -18.00 9.21
CA PRO A 3 -13.19 -18.58 8.25
C PRO A 3 -12.66 -18.55 6.80
N PRO A 4 -13.04 -19.52 5.94
CA PRO A 4 -12.53 -19.62 4.57
C PRO A 4 -12.64 -18.32 3.75
N LYS A 5 -13.76 -17.62 3.84
CA LYS A 5 -13.97 -16.34 3.13
C LYS A 5 -12.89 -15.29 3.41
N PHE A 6 -12.39 -15.22 4.64
CA PHE A 6 -11.35 -14.24 5.01
C PHE A 6 -9.99 -14.65 4.46
N ARG A 7 -9.70 -15.96 4.40
CA ARG A 7 -8.48 -16.48 3.76
C ARG A 7 -8.48 -16.20 2.25
N GLU A 8 -9.61 -16.45 1.59
CA GLU A 8 -9.78 -16.16 0.16
C GLU A 8 -9.65 -14.67 -0.12
N TYR A 9 -10.24 -13.83 0.73
CA TYR A 9 -10.21 -12.40 0.54
C TYR A 9 -8.82 -11.79 0.82
N ALA A 10 -8.11 -12.27 1.84
CA ALA A 10 -6.71 -11.96 2.08
C ALA A 10 -5.84 -12.30 0.87
N LYS A 11 -6.01 -13.50 0.31
CA LYS A 11 -5.30 -13.93 -0.91
C LYS A 11 -5.64 -13.05 -2.12
N ALA A 12 -6.90 -12.66 -2.28
CA ALA A 12 -7.33 -11.78 -3.35
C ALA A 12 -6.67 -10.40 -3.24
N PHE A 13 -6.68 -9.79 -2.06
CA PHE A 13 -5.99 -8.52 -1.82
C PHE A 13 -4.50 -8.59 -2.12
N TYR A 14 -3.82 -9.63 -1.63
CA TYR A 14 -2.39 -9.82 -1.86
C TYR A 14 -2.05 -9.95 -3.36
N ASN A 15 -2.85 -10.71 -4.11
CA ASN A 15 -2.67 -10.83 -5.55
C ASN A 15 -2.88 -9.50 -6.30
N VAL A 16 -3.82 -8.67 -5.86
CA VAL A 16 -4.03 -7.33 -6.44
C VAL A 16 -2.88 -6.40 -6.07
N ALA A 17 -2.38 -6.45 -4.83
CA ALA A 17 -1.22 -5.67 -4.40
C ALA A 17 0.02 -5.94 -5.27
N ILE A 18 0.33 -7.20 -5.55
CA ILE A 18 1.43 -7.56 -6.46
C ILE A 18 1.23 -6.96 -7.86
N LYS A 19 -0.01 -6.99 -8.38
CA LYS A 19 -0.32 -6.38 -9.68
C LYS A 19 -0.16 -4.86 -9.65
N ASP A 20 -0.53 -4.21 -8.56
CA ASP A 20 -0.36 -2.76 -8.38
C ASP A 20 1.12 -2.38 -8.30
N ASN A 21 1.96 -3.12 -7.56
CA ASN A 21 3.41 -2.90 -7.58
C ASN A 21 4.00 -3.02 -9.00
N ASN A 22 3.56 -4.03 -9.77
CA ASN A 22 3.99 -4.18 -11.16
C ASN A 22 3.46 -3.06 -12.07
N ARG A 23 2.34 -2.41 -11.74
CA ARG A 23 1.87 -1.20 -12.44
C ARG A 23 2.74 0.00 -12.07
N ALA A 24 3.06 0.18 -10.79
CA ALA A 24 3.94 1.24 -10.32
C ALA A 24 5.31 1.21 -11.02
N LYS A 25 5.92 0.01 -11.10
CA LYS A 25 7.21 -0.19 -11.80
C LYS A 25 7.13 0.17 -13.29
N ARG A 26 6.04 -0.19 -13.97
CA ARG A 26 5.82 0.18 -15.39
C ARG A 26 5.60 1.67 -15.56
N ALA A 27 4.87 2.31 -14.65
CA ALA A 27 4.67 3.76 -14.67
C ALA A 27 6.00 4.50 -14.48
N LEU A 28 6.89 4.02 -13.61
CA LEU A 28 8.27 4.53 -13.50
C LEU A 28 9.04 4.44 -14.82
N GLU A 29 8.97 3.31 -15.53
CA GLU A 29 9.61 3.13 -16.85
C GLU A 29 9.09 4.13 -17.90
N LEU A 30 7.79 4.44 -17.84
CA LEU A 30 7.13 5.42 -18.70
C LEU A 30 7.33 6.87 -18.23
N LYS A 31 7.98 7.08 -17.07
CA LYS A 31 8.14 8.37 -16.38
C LYS A 31 6.81 9.02 -15.99
N ASP A 32 5.76 8.23 -15.84
CA ASP A 32 4.50 8.66 -15.23
C ASP A 32 4.64 8.51 -13.70
N TYR A 33 5.24 9.53 -13.09
CA TYR A 33 5.51 9.52 -11.65
C TYR A 33 4.24 9.61 -10.80
N PRO A 34 3.21 10.41 -11.16
CA PRO A 34 1.93 10.39 -10.46
C PRO A 34 1.29 8.99 -10.44
N GLU A 35 1.19 8.32 -11.59
CA GLU A 35 0.62 6.97 -11.67
C GLU A 35 1.46 5.95 -10.89
N CYS A 36 2.79 6.08 -10.94
CA CYS A 36 3.69 5.27 -10.13
C CYS A 36 3.43 5.42 -8.62
N PHE A 37 3.34 6.65 -8.14
CA PHE A 37 3.15 6.94 -6.72
C PHE A 37 1.76 6.46 -6.24
N PHE A 38 0.74 6.64 -7.08
CA PHE A 38 -0.60 6.10 -6.84
C PHE A 38 -0.60 4.57 -6.69
N TYR A 39 0.00 3.85 -7.65
CA TYR A 39 0.01 2.39 -7.59
C TYR A 39 0.89 1.83 -6.48
N SER A 40 1.93 2.57 -6.08
CA SER A 40 2.74 2.24 -4.90
C SER A 40 1.89 2.29 -3.63
N GLN A 41 1.11 3.36 -3.44
CA GLN A 41 0.15 3.48 -2.33
C GLN A 41 -0.88 2.34 -2.36
N GLN A 42 -1.47 2.08 -3.52
CA GLN A 42 -2.49 1.03 -3.68
C GLN A 42 -1.95 -0.37 -3.38
N SER A 43 -0.69 -0.63 -3.68
CA SER A 43 0.00 -1.88 -3.40
C SER A 43 0.26 -2.06 -1.90
N VAL A 44 0.78 -1.04 -1.22
CA VAL A 44 1.00 -1.05 0.24
C VAL A 44 -0.33 -1.23 0.96
N GLU A 45 -1.34 -0.44 0.63
CA GLU A 45 -2.66 -0.49 1.27
C GLU A 45 -3.28 -1.90 1.18
N LYS A 46 -3.28 -2.51 0.00
CA LYS A 46 -3.85 -3.85 -0.20
C LYS A 46 -3.03 -4.94 0.45
N SER A 47 -1.71 -4.80 0.52
CA SER A 47 -0.85 -5.73 1.25
C SER A 47 -1.18 -5.73 2.75
N VAL A 48 -1.39 -4.55 3.33
CA VAL A 48 -1.78 -4.41 4.74
C VAL A 48 -3.19 -4.92 4.98
N LYS A 49 -4.15 -4.61 4.10
CA LYS A 49 -5.51 -5.16 4.16
C LYS A 49 -5.49 -6.69 4.12
N ALA A 50 -4.65 -7.30 3.28
CA ALA A 50 -4.52 -8.76 3.25
C ALA A 50 -4.12 -9.35 4.61
N MET A 51 -3.23 -8.69 5.35
CA MET A 51 -2.86 -9.12 6.71
C MET A 51 -4.00 -8.88 7.72
N LEU A 52 -4.69 -7.73 7.66
CA LEU A 52 -5.81 -7.39 8.54
C LEU A 52 -7.02 -8.33 8.37
N GLU A 53 -7.27 -8.84 7.17
CA GLU A 53 -8.34 -9.84 6.95
C GLU A 53 -8.10 -11.13 7.77
N LEU A 54 -6.83 -11.50 8.02
CA LEU A 54 -6.49 -12.63 8.89
C LEU A 54 -6.69 -12.34 10.38
N LYS A 55 -6.83 -11.06 10.74
CA LYS A 55 -7.28 -10.59 12.06
C LYS A 55 -8.80 -10.41 12.14
N LEU A 56 -9.54 -10.76 11.09
CA LEU A 56 -11.00 -10.55 10.96
C LEU A 56 -11.39 -9.06 10.96
N ILE A 57 -10.48 -8.19 10.50
CA ILE A 57 -10.68 -6.75 10.43
C ILE A 57 -10.91 -6.37 8.97
N TYR A 58 -12.16 -6.03 8.69
CA TYR A 58 -12.59 -5.63 7.36
C TYR A 58 -12.61 -4.11 7.22
N LYS A 59 -11.88 -3.58 6.23
CA LYS A 59 -11.83 -2.14 5.95
C LYS A 59 -11.96 -1.86 4.46
N LYS A 60 -12.95 -1.03 4.09
CA LYS A 60 -13.11 -0.54 2.72
C LYS A 60 -12.35 0.76 2.48
N GLU A 61 -12.21 1.56 3.53
CA GLU A 61 -11.59 2.88 3.54
C GLU A 61 -10.08 2.80 3.25
N HIS A 62 -9.49 3.92 2.81
CA HIS A 62 -8.07 4.00 2.42
C HIS A 62 -7.12 4.24 3.59
N ASP A 63 -7.56 4.95 4.63
CA ASP A 63 -6.76 5.16 5.83
C ASP A 63 -6.88 3.95 6.76
N ILE A 64 -5.77 3.22 6.89
CA ILE A 64 -5.67 1.97 7.66
C ILE A 64 -4.50 1.97 8.64
N ILE A 65 -3.84 3.12 8.87
CA ILE A 65 -2.65 3.22 9.75
C ILE A 65 -3.02 2.82 11.18
N ALA A 66 -4.12 3.37 11.72
CA ALA A 66 -4.57 3.07 13.07
C ALA A 66 -4.94 1.59 13.23
N ASP A 67 -5.59 1.01 12.22
CA ASP A 67 -5.96 -0.41 12.20
C ASP A 67 -4.73 -1.31 12.15
N ALA A 68 -3.75 -1.00 11.29
CA ALA A 68 -2.49 -1.72 11.20
C ALA A 68 -1.73 -1.66 12.54
N SER A 69 -1.58 -0.47 13.10
CA SER A 69 -0.91 -0.25 14.39
C SER A 69 -1.59 -1.04 15.51
N SER A 70 -2.91 -1.01 15.62
CA SER A 70 -3.59 -1.68 16.73
C SER A 70 -3.63 -3.21 16.61
N ASN A 71 -3.54 -3.76 15.40
CA ASN A 71 -3.91 -5.16 15.17
C ASN A 71 -2.81 -6.03 14.55
N LEU A 72 -1.73 -5.46 14.03
CA LEU A 72 -0.61 -6.20 13.44
C LEU A 72 0.65 -6.20 14.32
N GLN A 73 0.49 -6.02 15.63
CA GLN A 73 1.59 -6.02 16.61
C GLN A 73 2.41 -7.33 16.62
N ASP A 74 1.84 -8.45 16.14
CA ASP A 74 2.55 -9.71 15.99
C ASP A 74 3.57 -9.74 14.84
N LEU A 75 3.66 -8.66 14.04
CA LEU A 75 4.77 -8.42 13.10
C LEU A 75 6.08 -8.02 13.81
N GLY A 76 6.02 -7.58 15.07
CA GLY A 76 7.20 -7.07 15.77
C GLY A 76 7.85 -5.92 15.00
N ASN A 77 9.17 -5.98 14.80
CA ASN A 77 9.93 -4.91 14.13
C ASN A 77 9.50 -4.68 12.66
N GLU A 78 8.88 -5.66 12.00
CA GLU A 78 8.34 -5.47 10.65
C GLU A 78 7.14 -4.49 10.65
N LEU A 79 6.48 -4.28 11.79
CA LEU A 79 5.39 -3.33 11.90
C LEU A 79 5.86 -1.89 11.63
N ASP A 80 7.03 -1.51 12.10
CA ASP A 80 7.56 -0.15 11.89
C ASP A 80 7.76 0.15 10.40
N ILE A 81 8.22 -0.84 9.62
CA ILE A 81 8.36 -0.73 8.16
C ILE A 81 6.99 -0.50 7.52
N VAL A 82 5.98 -1.29 7.94
CA VAL A 82 4.61 -1.17 7.44
C VAL A 82 4.02 0.21 7.76
N LEU A 83 4.19 0.69 9.00
CA LEU A 83 3.65 1.98 9.43
C LEU A 83 4.34 3.15 8.72
N ASN A 84 5.67 3.10 8.56
CA ASN A 84 6.42 4.10 7.80
C ASN A 84 5.99 4.15 6.32
N ALA A 85 5.76 2.99 5.70
CA ALA A 85 5.28 2.91 4.33
C ALA A 85 3.88 3.54 4.17
N LEU A 86 2.97 3.25 5.11
CA LEU A 86 1.62 3.83 5.09
C LEU A 86 1.64 5.34 5.34
N ASP A 87 2.47 5.82 6.26
CA ASP A 87 2.63 7.24 6.56
C ASP A 87 3.20 8.00 5.36
N TYR A 88 4.28 7.48 4.76
CA TYR A 88 4.91 8.08 3.58
C TYR A 88 3.95 8.19 2.38
N LEU A 89 3.12 7.17 2.17
CA LEU A 89 2.15 7.12 1.06
C LEU A 89 0.79 7.73 1.44
N SER A 90 0.67 8.32 2.63
CA SER A 90 -0.55 8.97 3.07
C SER A 90 -0.90 10.13 2.14
N GLY A 91 -2.17 10.21 1.74
CA GLY A 91 -2.65 11.23 0.80
C GLY A 91 -2.24 11.03 -0.66
N ALA A 92 -1.35 10.08 -1.00
CA ALA A 92 -0.92 9.80 -2.38
C ALA A 92 -2.11 9.54 -3.33
N TRP A 93 -3.17 8.89 -2.84
CA TRP A 93 -4.41 8.68 -3.59
C TRP A 93 -4.99 9.98 -4.17
N ASN A 94 -4.91 11.09 -3.44
CA ASN A 94 -5.46 12.37 -3.88
C ASN A 94 -4.44 13.14 -4.75
N ILE A 95 -3.23 13.35 -4.22
CA ILE A 95 -2.21 14.20 -4.84
C ILE A 95 -1.67 13.65 -6.17
N SER A 96 -1.78 12.34 -6.41
CA SER A 96 -1.37 11.71 -7.67
C SER A 96 -2.43 11.77 -8.77
N ARG A 97 -3.64 12.28 -8.50
CA ARG A 97 -4.77 12.17 -9.46
C ARG A 97 -5.52 13.46 -9.71
N TYR A 98 -5.53 14.38 -8.75
CA TYR A 98 -6.27 15.64 -8.88
C TYR A 98 -5.34 16.83 -8.68
N PRO A 99 -5.49 17.91 -9.46
CA PRO A 99 -4.92 19.19 -9.10
C PRO A 99 -5.42 19.64 -7.73
N PHE A 100 -4.57 20.34 -6.97
CA PHE A 100 -4.88 20.79 -5.62
C PHE A 100 -4.33 22.20 -5.36
N PHE A 101 -4.88 22.84 -4.33
CA PHE A 101 -4.41 24.15 -3.89
C PHE A 101 -3.10 24.01 -3.09
N ASN A 102 -2.10 24.77 -3.50
CA ASN A 102 -0.82 24.91 -2.81
C ASN A 102 -0.60 26.40 -2.50
N GLY A 103 -1.09 26.84 -1.33
CA GLY A 103 -1.22 28.25 -1.02
C GLY A 103 -2.17 28.96 -1.99
N ASN A 104 -1.68 29.97 -2.69
CA ASN A 104 -2.44 30.72 -3.69
C ASN A 104 -2.34 30.13 -5.11
N ASN A 105 -1.59 29.04 -5.29
CA ASN A 105 -1.37 28.42 -6.60
C ASN A 105 -2.20 27.13 -6.74
N ILE A 106 -2.48 26.76 -7.99
CA ILE A 106 -2.97 25.43 -8.35
C ILE A 106 -1.77 24.60 -8.78
N THR A 107 -1.58 23.44 -8.18
CA THR A 107 -0.52 22.49 -8.51
C THR A 107 -1.13 21.21 -9.07
N THR A 108 -0.61 20.75 -10.19
CA THR A 108 -0.97 19.48 -10.82
C THR A 108 -0.14 18.32 -10.22
N PRO A 109 -0.62 17.07 -10.31
CA PRO A 109 0.15 15.91 -9.87
C PRO A 109 1.56 15.83 -10.48
N GLU A 110 1.68 16.16 -11.77
CA GLU A 110 2.95 16.14 -12.52
C GLU A 110 3.97 17.15 -12.01
N GLU A 111 3.52 18.29 -11.47
CA GLU A 111 4.39 19.31 -10.90
C GLU A 111 4.87 18.96 -9.49
N PHE A 112 4.14 18.09 -8.78
CA PHE A 112 4.41 17.75 -7.38
C PHE A 112 5.13 16.42 -7.22
N VAL A 113 4.68 15.37 -7.92
CA VAL A 113 5.17 14.01 -7.72
C VAL A 113 6.45 13.80 -8.52
N THR A 114 7.55 13.52 -7.82
CA THR A 114 8.87 13.36 -8.44
C THR A 114 9.23 11.90 -8.70
N GLU A 115 10.26 11.68 -9.53
CA GLU A 115 10.85 10.35 -9.73
C GLU A 115 11.33 9.74 -8.40
N GLU A 116 11.94 10.54 -7.53
CA GLU A 116 12.41 10.10 -6.21
C GLU A 116 11.26 9.60 -5.35
N MET A 117 10.14 10.32 -5.32
CA MET A 117 8.94 9.89 -4.59
C MET A 117 8.40 8.55 -5.12
N CYS A 118 8.37 8.39 -6.43
CA CYS A 118 7.97 7.15 -7.08
C CYS A 118 8.92 6.00 -6.71
N ARG A 119 10.24 6.20 -6.76
CA ARG A 119 11.23 5.17 -6.38
C ARG A 119 11.09 4.73 -4.93
N GLN A 120 10.97 5.69 -4.01
CA GLN A 120 10.75 5.43 -2.60
C GLN A 120 9.42 4.67 -2.36
N GLY A 121 8.35 5.07 -3.07
CA GLY A 121 7.07 4.37 -3.01
C GLY A 121 7.15 2.92 -3.47
N ILE A 122 7.90 2.64 -4.54
CA ILE A 122 8.14 1.27 -5.02
C ILE A 122 8.97 0.47 -4.01
N GLU A 123 9.97 1.07 -3.36
CA GLU A 123 10.78 0.41 -2.33
C GLU A 123 9.89 -0.05 -1.17
N TYR A 124 9.11 0.86 -0.59
CA TYR A 124 8.13 0.52 0.44
C TYR A 124 7.14 -0.54 -0.03
N SER A 125 6.65 -0.44 -1.27
CA SER A 125 5.76 -1.45 -1.84
C SER A 125 6.42 -2.84 -1.91
N ASN A 126 7.70 -2.93 -2.24
CA ASN A 126 8.41 -4.22 -2.31
C ASN A 126 8.56 -4.83 -0.91
N GLU A 127 8.95 -4.02 0.07
CA GLU A 127 9.13 -4.45 1.45
C GLU A 127 7.81 -4.95 2.06
N VAL A 128 6.73 -4.17 1.92
CA VAL A 128 5.43 -4.52 2.51
C VAL A 128 4.81 -5.75 1.81
N ILE A 129 5.01 -5.94 0.51
CA ILE A 129 4.61 -7.18 -0.17
C ILE A 129 5.37 -8.39 0.38
N ALA A 130 6.66 -8.25 0.68
CA ALA A 130 7.46 -9.34 1.23
C ALA A 130 6.97 -9.71 2.64
N ILE A 131 6.73 -8.70 3.49
CA ILE A 131 6.17 -8.87 4.84
C ILE A 131 4.79 -9.54 4.77
N ALA A 132 3.87 -9.00 3.96
CA ALA A 132 2.54 -9.59 3.79
C ALA A 132 2.61 -11.02 3.26
N GLY A 133 3.52 -11.31 2.33
CA GLY A 133 3.74 -12.66 1.80
C GLY A 133 4.22 -13.66 2.87
N ASN A 134 5.18 -13.26 3.70
CA ASN A 134 5.64 -14.06 4.85
C ASN A 134 4.49 -14.29 5.84
N TYR A 135 3.73 -13.23 6.13
CA TYR A 135 2.59 -13.28 7.03
C TYR A 135 1.52 -14.26 6.55
N LEU A 136 1.07 -14.15 5.30
CA LEU A 136 0.05 -15.04 4.73
C LEU A 136 0.52 -16.51 4.67
N ARG A 137 1.81 -16.76 4.38
CA ARG A 137 2.41 -18.12 4.42
C ARG A 137 2.34 -18.73 5.82
N LYS A 138 2.66 -17.96 6.86
CA LYS A 138 2.57 -18.40 8.27
C LYS A 138 1.15 -18.87 8.65
N TYR A 139 0.12 -18.29 8.03
CA TYR A 139 -1.28 -18.66 8.24
C TYR A 139 -1.80 -19.74 7.27
N GLY A 140 -0.97 -20.23 6.34
CA GLY A 140 -1.33 -21.23 5.33
C GLY A 140 -2.36 -20.72 4.32
N VAL A 141 -2.24 -19.45 3.91
CA VAL A 141 -3.13 -18.80 2.93
C VAL A 141 -2.56 -18.88 1.51
N ILE A 142 -1.24 -18.72 1.40
CA ILE A 142 -0.44 -18.87 0.19
C ILE A 142 0.73 -19.78 0.44
#